data_AF-A0A1Y1VAD8-F1
#
_entry.id   AF-A0A1Y1VAD8-F1
#
_cell.length_a   1.000
_cell.length_b   1.000
_cell.length_c   1.000
_cell.angle_alpha   90.00
_cell.angle_beta   90.00
_cell.angle_gamma   90.00
#
_symmetry.space_group_name_H-M   'P 1'
#
loop_
_entity.id
_entity.type
_entity.pdbx_description
1 polymer ?
#
loop_
_entity_poly.entity_id
_entity_poly.type
_entity_poly.pdbx_seq_one_letter_code
_entity_poly.pdbx_strand_id
1 'polypeptide(L)'
;MTNVISCNLYIYIDKNKVLNKTEVLKLKNFYISYFCKNDICTEVNTNFLKQFVEIPDDKGNIKRYISSACTYQKLKLNECSNRICVSYNNEKEECKIFISYKCNSDSQCLTNKCIDGMCIYNEENPTEFCTDVYINSIFGRRSYRHCGKAIGDVCKRKRECASKECLKYLGYSYCGIPSRPSDSDFVTVFAKLLFLTIAIIFIFIILCLGFCIKLIIKNKNRKIKD
;
A
#
# COMPACT_ATOMS: atom_id res chain seq x y z
N MET A 1 -2.52 21.31 37.72
CA MET A 1 -3.39 22.09 36.80
C MET A 1 -2.76 22.06 35.42
N THR A 2 -3.29 21.24 34.51
CA THR A 2 -2.87 21.22 33.10
C THR A 2 -3.49 22.42 32.38
N ASN A 3 -2.68 23.43 32.08
CA ASN A 3 -3.07 24.55 31.22
C ASN A 3 -3.41 24.01 29.82
N VAL A 4 -4.69 23.98 29.48
CA VAL A 4 -5.15 23.73 28.12
C VAL A 4 -4.94 25.01 27.34
N ILE A 5 -3.77 25.11 26.69
CA ILE A 5 -3.52 26.17 25.71
C ILE A 5 -4.36 25.86 24.48
N SER A 6 -5.46 26.60 24.31
CA SER A 6 -6.21 26.65 23.05
C SER A 6 -5.35 27.34 21.99
N CYS A 7 -4.42 26.60 21.36
CA CYS A 7 -3.80 27.07 20.13
C CYS A 7 -4.85 27.01 19.03
N ASN A 8 -5.14 28.16 18.42
CA ASN A 8 -5.81 28.22 17.12
C ASN A 8 -4.90 27.59 16.07
N LEU A 9 -4.90 26.26 16.02
CA LEU A 9 -4.24 25.49 14.99
C LEU A 9 -5.07 25.69 13.72
N TYR A 10 -4.58 26.54 12.80
CA TYR A 10 -5.13 26.63 11.46
C TYR A 10 -4.87 25.31 10.76
N ILE A 11 -5.82 24.38 10.86
CA ILE A 11 -5.85 23.17 10.05
C ILE A 11 -6.16 23.65 8.64
N TYR A 12 -5.16 23.66 7.75
CA TYR A 12 -5.37 23.96 6.35
C TYR A 12 -6.32 22.89 5.78
N ILE A 13 -7.53 23.33 5.45
CA ILE A 13 -8.55 22.49 4.84
C ILE A 13 -8.16 22.36 3.37
N ASP A 14 -7.47 21.29 3.06
CA ASP A 14 -7.17 20.95 1.67
C ASP A 14 -8.49 20.55 1.03
N LYS A 15 -8.96 21.31 0.02
CA LYS A 15 -10.12 20.92 -0.77
C LYS A 15 -9.72 19.74 -1.64
N ASN A 16 -9.69 18.56 -1.03
CA ASN A 16 -9.35 17.33 -1.70
C ASN A 16 -10.34 17.10 -2.85
N LYS A 17 -9.81 16.66 -3.99
CA LYS A 17 -10.64 16.27 -5.12
C LYS A 17 -11.51 15.08 -4.72
N VAL A 18 -12.82 15.28 -4.75
CA VAL A 18 -13.81 14.23 -4.51
C VAL A 18 -14.08 13.54 -5.84
N LEU A 19 -13.97 12.21 -5.85
CA LEU A 19 -14.19 11.38 -7.02
C LEU A 19 -15.07 10.21 -6.64
N ASN A 20 -15.76 9.63 -7.62
CA ASN A 20 -16.38 8.33 -7.38
C ASN A 20 -15.37 7.18 -7.49
N LYS A 21 -15.68 6.00 -6.96
CA LYS A 21 -14.75 4.87 -6.96
C LYS A 21 -14.38 4.43 -8.37
N THR A 22 -15.33 4.46 -9.31
CA THR A 22 -15.09 4.05 -10.69
C THR A 22 -14.14 4.99 -11.45
N GLU A 23 -14.15 6.27 -11.12
CA GLU A 23 -13.22 7.28 -11.61
C GLU A 23 -11.85 7.09 -11.00
N VAL A 24 -11.79 6.86 -9.68
CA VAL A 24 -10.55 6.57 -8.97
C VAL A 24 -9.82 5.42 -9.64
N LEU A 25 -10.51 4.30 -9.94
CA LEU A 25 -9.91 3.12 -10.57
C LEU A 25 -9.31 3.36 -11.96
N LYS A 26 -9.71 4.43 -12.67
CA LYS A 26 -9.21 4.77 -14.01
C LYS A 26 -7.96 5.67 -14.00
N LEU A 27 -7.67 6.32 -12.88
CA LEU A 27 -6.53 7.23 -12.76
C LEU A 27 -5.20 6.46 -12.73
N LYS A 28 -4.14 7.15 -13.14
CA LYS A 28 -2.76 6.64 -13.13
C LYS A 28 -1.86 7.65 -12.41
N ASN A 29 -1.60 7.47 -11.12
CA ASN A 29 -0.68 8.30 -10.35
C ASN A 29 -0.16 7.58 -9.08
N PHE A 30 1.11 7.17 -9.13
CA PHE A 30 1.77 6.33 -8.12
C PHE A 30 1.93 6.94 -6.72
N TYR A 31 1.73 8.24 -6.59
CA TYR A 31 1.96 8.96 -5.33
C TYR A 31 0.66 9.24 -4.58
N ILE A 32 -0.47 9.10 -5.26
CA ILE A 32 -1.78 9.47 -4.75
C ILE A 32 -2.59 8.21 -4.45
N SER A 33 -3.13 8.14 -3.24
CA SER A 33 -4.09 7.12 -2.85
C SER A 33 -5.41 7.78 -2.50
N TYR A 34 -6.45 6.98 -2.28
CA TYR A 34 -7.77 7.46 -1.93
C TYR A 34 -8.33 6.65 -0.77
N PHE A 35 -9.01 7.32 0.16
CA PHE A 35 -9.97 6.65 1.03
C PHE A 35 -11.35 6.77 0.41
N CYS A 36 -12.01 5.64 0.24
CA CYS A 36 -13.35 5.54 -0.30
C CYS A 36 -14.30 5.05 0.78
N LYS A 37 -15.34 5.85 1.06
CA LYS A 37 -16.46 5.44 1.89
C LYS A 37 -17.68 5.37 1.00
N ASN A 38 -18.24 4.18 0.85
CA ASN A 38 -19.20 3.86 -0.20
C ASN A 38 -18.58 4.14 -1.59
N ASP A 39 -19.27 4.90 -2.44
CA ASP A 39 -18.76 5.29 -3.76
C ASP A 39 -17.99 6.62 -3.74
N ILE A 40 -17.93 7.32 -2.60
CA ILE A 40 -17.28 8.63 -2.48
C ILE A 40 -15.85 8.46 -2.01
N CYS A 41 -14.90 8.98 -2.78
CA CYS A 41 -13.48 8.87 -2.53
C CYS A 41 -12.80 10.23 -2.36
N THR A 42 -11.94 10.32 -1.36
CA THR A 42 -11.11 11.49 -1.08
C THR A 42 -9.64 11.14 -1.26
N GLU A 43 -8.94 12.02 -1.95
CA GLU A 43 -7.49 11.95 -2.13
C GLU A 43 -6.71 12.00 -0.81
N VAL A 44 -5.71 11.14 -0.67
CA VAL A 44 -4.76 11.14 0.45
C VAL A 44 -3.34 10.86 -0.01
N ASN A 45 -2.39 11.42 0.74
CA ASN A 45 -0.98 11.14 0.54
C ASN A 45 -0.65 9.73 1.05
N THR A 46 -0.22 8.86 0.14
CA THR A 46 0.12 7.47 0.43
C THR A 46 1.29 7.32 1.42
N ASN A 47 2.24 8.26 1.42
CA ASN A 47 3.41 8.23 2.32
C ASN A 47 3.10 8.75 3.71
N PHE A 48 2.16 9.67 3.79
CA PHE A 48 1.85 10.39 5.00
C PHE A 48 0.34 10.40 5.18
N LEU A 49 -0.20 9.26 5.61
CA LEU A 49 -1.61 9.16 5.97
C LEU A 49 -1.84 10.05 7.19
N LYS A 50 -2.52 11.16 6.96
CA LYS A 50 -2.95 12.08 8.02
C LYS A 50 -3.88 11.35 8.99
N GLN A 51 -3.94 11.83 10.23
CA GLN A 51 -4.78 11.26 11.29
C GLN A 51 -6.26 11.54 11.06
N PHE A 52 -6.57 12.56 10.25
CA PHE A 52 -7.91 12.93 9.85
C PHE A 52 -8.04 12.91 8.32
N VAL A 53 -9.22 12.53 7.84
CA VAL A 53 -9.64 12.62 6.44
C VAL A 53 -11.01 13.28 6.37
N GLU A 54 -11.25 14.04 5.32
CA GLU A 54 -12.51 14.73 5.08
C GLU A 54 -13.20 14.09 3.88
N ILE A 55 -14.39 13.54 4.10
CA ILE A 55 -15.18 12.86 3.05
C ILE A 55 -16.57 13.48 3.08
N PRO A 56 -17.08 14.00 1.95
CA PRO A 56 -18.44 14.51 1.91
C PRO A 56 -19.46 13.39 2.07
N ASP A 57 -20.60 13.71 2.68
CA ASP A 57 -21.76 12.84 2.66
C ASP A 57 -22.50 12.91 1.31
N ASP A 58 -23.60 12.16 1.20
CA ASP A 58 -24.49 12.13 0.04
C ASP A 58 -25.13 13.49 -0.29
N LYS A 59 -25.18 14.41 0.67
CA LYS A 59 -25.69 15.78 0.52
C LYS A 59 -24.59 16.80 0.25
N GLY A 60 -23.33 16.36 0.15
CA GLY A 60 -22.17 17.22 -0.07
C GLY A 60 -21.64 17.90 1.20
N ASN A 61 -22.17 17.59 2.39
CA ASN A 61 -21.63 18.12 3.63
C ASN A 61 -20.31 17.43 3.96
N ILE A 62 -19.25 18.22 4.13
CA ILE A 62 -17.94 17.71 4.47
C ILE A 62 -17.95 17.20 5.90
N LYS A 63 -17.70 15.90 6.09
CA LYS A 63 -17.50 15.29 7.40
C LYS A 63 -16.05 14.90 7.59
N ARG A 64 -15.48 15.33 8.72
CA ARG A 64 -14.14 14.93 9.15
C ARG A 64 -14.20 13.64 9.95
N TYR A 65 -13.40 12.67 9.56
CA TYR A 65 -13.23 11.38 10.21
C TYR A 65 -11.81 11.22 10.73
N ILE A 66 -11.65 10.48 11.83
CA ILE A 66 -10.35 9.97 12.27
C ILE A 66 -10.01 8.78 11.37
N SER A 67 -8.96 8.93 10.55
CA SER A 67 -8.46 7.90 9.63
C SER A 67 -7.39 7.01 10.26
N SER A 68 -6.74 7.47 11.33
CA SER A 68 -5.82 6.64 12.09
C SER A 68 -6.61 5.59 12.86
N ALA A 69 -6.39 4.32 12.53
CA ALA A 69 -7.01 3.20 13.22
C ALA A 69 -5.95 2.20 13.67
N CYS A 70 -6.29 1.44 14.71
CA CYS A 70 -5.44 0.43 15.28
C CYS A 70 -6.08 -0.96 15.16
N THR A 71 -5.27 -2.00 15.23
CA THR A 71 -5.79 -3.36 15.36
C THR A 71 -6.18 -3.62 16.81
N TYR A 72 -7.18 -4.48 17.02
CA TYR A 72 -7.61 -4.84 18.37
C TYR A 72 -6.50 -5.51 19.20
N GLN A 73 -5.58 -6.24 18.56
CA GLN A 73 -4.42 -6.84 19.20
C GLN A 73 -3.45 -5.77 19.73
N LYS A 74 -3.14 -4.75 18.94
CA LYS A 74 -2.30 -3.63 19.37
C LYS A 74 -2.95 -2.83 20.50
N LEU A 75 -4.28 -2.72 20.48
CA LEU A 75 -5.03 -2.06 21.56
C LEU A 75 -4.82 -2.80 22.89
N LYS A 76 -4.94 -4.14 22.89
CA LYS A 76 -4.69 -4.97 24.07
C LYS A 76 -3.26 -4.88 24.61
N LEU A 77 -2.30 -4.62 23.74
CA LEU A 77 -0.89 -4.44 24.10
C LEU A 77 -0.53 -3.00 24.50
N ASN A 78 -1.50 -2.07 24.51
CA ASN A 78 -1.28 -0.63 24.71
C ASN A 78 -0.28 -0.01 23.72
N GLU A 79 -0.20 -0.54 22.50
CA GLU A 79 0.68 -0.05 21.42
C GLU A 79 0.00 0.99 20.52
N CYS A 80 -1.26 1.33 20.81
CA CYS A 80 -1.99 2.34 20.05
C CYS A 80 -1.86 3.70 20.75
N SER A 81 -1.54 4.76 19.98
CA SER A 81 -1.59 6.14 20.44
C SER A 81 -2.77 6.87 19.81
N ASN A 82 -3.48 7.70 20.57
CA ASN A 82 -4.46 8.68 20.06
C ASN A 82 -3.89 10.09 19.99
N ARG A 83 -2.57 10.24 20.12
CA ARG A 83 -1.90 11.53 20.07
C ARG A 83 -0.73 11.48 19.11
N ILE A 84 -0.54 12.55 18.36
CA ILE A 84 0.64 12.76 17.54
C ILE A 84 1.35 14.02 17.99
N CYS A 85 2.67 13.95 18.09
CA CYS A 85 3.48 15.12 18.29
C CYS A 85 3.65 15.88 16.96
N VAL A 86 3.28 17.16 16.94
CA VAL A 86 3.44 18.01 15.74
C VAL A 86 4.49 19.09 15.92
N SER A 87 5.00 19.27 17.13
CA SER A 87 6.07 20.22 17.42
C SER A 87 6.96 19.62 18.51
N TYR A 88 8.23 19.42 18.18
CA TYR A 88 9.26 18.95 19.11
C TYR A 88 10.10 20.12 19.60
N ASN A 89 10.50 20.05 20.86
CA ASN A 89 11.59 20.85 21.39
C ASN A 89 12.88 20.04 21.28
N ASN A 90 13.75 20.41 20.34
CA ASN A 90 15.01 19.72 20.10
C ASN A 90 15.98 19.79 21.29
N GLU A 91 15.88 20.82 22.14
CA GLU A 91 16.78 20.98 23.29
C GLU A 91 16.43 20.03 24.44
N LYS A 92 15.15 19.64 24.57
CA LYS A 92 14.65 18.82 25.67
C LYS A 92 14.21 17.41 25.23
N GLU A 93 14.34 17.11 23.94
CA GLU A 93 13.79 15.90 23.29
C GLU A 93 12.31 15.64 23.65
N GLU A 94 11.56 16.71 23.90
CA GLU A 94 10.19 16.64 24.42
C GLU A 94 9.21 17.17 23.37
N CYS A 95 8.05 16.52 23.28
CA CYS A 95 6.97 17.02 22.45
C CYS A 95 6.31 18.24 23.09
N LYS A 96 6.34 19.38 22.38
CA LYS A 96 5.72 20.63 22.80
C LYS A 96 4.22 20.68 22.52
N ILE A 97 3.78 20.12 21.40
CA ILE A 97 2.38 20.17 20.96
C ILE A 97 1.90 18.80 20.53
N PHE A 98 0.86 18.31 21.20
CA PHE A 98 0.16 17.10 20.83
C PHE A 98 -1.18 17.44 20.16
N ILE A 99 -1.47 16.77 19.06
CA ILE A 99 -2.82 16.70 18.51
C ILE A 99 -3.45 15.40 18.97
N SER A 100 -4.56 15.50 19.70
CA SER A 100 -5.39 14.35 20.07
C SER A 100 -6.38 14.04 18.95
N TYR A 101 -6.48 12.76 18.60
CA TYR A 101 -7.51 12.19 17.72
C TYR A 101 -8.26 11.08 18.46
N LYS A 102 -8.50 11.29 19.77
CA LYS A 102 -9.34 10.43 20.59
C LYS A 102 -10.77 10.47 20.08
N CYS A 103 -11.36 9.30 19.81
CA CYS A 103 -12.77 9.19 19.44
C CYS A 103 -13.66 9.12 20.70
N ASN A 104 -14.90 9.59 20.58
CA ASN A 104 -15.94 9.47 21.61
C ASN A 104 -17.16 8.69 21.11
N SER A 105 -17.25 8.44 19.80
CA SER A 105 -18.31 7.67 19.16
C SER A 105 -17.80 6.98 17.90
N ASP A 106 -18.45 5.89 17.52
CA ASP A 106 -18.13 5.15 16.28
C ASP A 106 -18.18 6.05 15.04
N SER A 107 -19.14 6.97 15.00
CA SER A 107 -19.39 7.87 13.87
C SER A 107 -18.26 8.87 13.59
N GLN A 108 -17.31 9.05 14.51
CA GLN A 108 -16.10 9.86 14.32
C GLN A 108 -14.98 9.07 13.63
N CYS A 109 -15.00 7.75 13.73
CA CYS A 109 -14.00 6.88 13.13
C CYS A 109 -14.33 6.61 11.67
N LEU A 110 -13.31 6.64 10.82
CA LEU A 110 -13.45 6.24 9.42
C LEU A 110 -13.88 4.77 9.33
N THR A 111 -13.31 3.93 10.19
CA THR A 111 -13.66 2.51 10.36
C THR A 111 -15.00 2.29 11.05
N ASN A 112 -15.69 3.35 11.51
CA ASN A 112 -16.96 3.25 12.23
C ASN A 112 -16.92 2.40 13.52
N LYS A 113 -15.78 2.36 14.22
CA LYS A 113 -15.68 1.69 15.52
C LYS A 113 -14.68 2.39 16.43
N CYS A 114 -15.14 2.82 17.59
CA CYS A 114 -14.41 3.51 18.62
C CYS A 114 -14.39 2.66 19.89
N ILE A 115 -13.20 2.28 20.37
CA ILE A 115 -13.03 1.51 21.61
C ILE A 115 -11.94 2.19 22.43
N ASP A 116 -12.23 2.51 23.70
CA ASP A 116 -11.31 3.19 24.63
C ASP A 116 -10.69 4.48 24.07
N GLY A 117 -11.45 5.18 23.22
CA GLY A 117 -11.03 6.39 22.55
C GLY A 117 -10.08 6.19 21.37
N MET A 118 -9.97 4.97 20.86
CA MET A 118 -9.20 4.61 19.66
C MET A 118 -10.14 4.13 18.54
N CYS A 119 -9.86 4.53 17.31
CA CYS A 119 -10.53 3.93 16.16
C CYS A 119 -9.93 2.56 15.86
N ILE A 120 -10.79 1.55 15.64
CA ILE A 120 -10.37 0.15 15.47
C ILE A 120 -10.84 -0.38 14.12
N TYR A 121 -9.95 -1.08 13.41
CA TYR A 121 -10.32 -1.80 12.19
C TYR A 121 -11.34 -2.90 12.50
N ASN A 122 -12.39 -3.02 11.68
CA ASN A 122 -13.42 -4.05 11.80
C ASN A 122 -13.95 -4.47 10.43
N GLU A 123 -14.70 -5.57 10.39
CA GLU A 123 -15.26 -6.13 9.15
C GLU A 123 -16.62 -5.53 8.75
N GLU A 124 -17.27 -4.77 9.64
CA GLU A 124 -18.67 -4.31 9.48
C GLU A 124 -18.79 -3.04 8.61
N ASN A 125 -17.75 -2.20 8.54
CA ASN A 125 -17.78 -0.97 7.74
C ASN A 125 -16.46 -0.78 6.97
N PRO A 126 -16.31 -1.47 5.81
CA PRO A 126 -15.07 -1.42 5.06
C PRO A 126 -14.98 -0.08 4.34
N THR A 127 -14.41 0.92 5.01
CA THR A 127 -13.75 1.99 4.26
C THR A 127 -12.66 1.32 3.43
N GLU A 128 -12.71 1.54 2.13
CA GLU A 128 -11.70 1.01 1.24
C GLU A 128 -10.58 2.02 1.06
N PHE A 129 -9.36 1.51 1.02
CA PHE A 129 -8.22 2.27 0.54
C PHE A 129 -7.98 1.87 -0.91
N CYS A 130 -7.80 2.84 -1.79
CA CYS A 130 -7.48 2.62 -3.19
C CYS A 130 -6.10 3.18 -3.48
N THR A 131 -5.20 2.33 -3.97
CA THR A 131 -3.81 2.72 -4.27
C THR A 131 -3.32 2.01 -5.52
N ASP A 132 -2.24 2.54 -6.10
CA ASP A 132 -1.64 1.97 -7.29
C ASP A 132 -0.77 0.77 -6.90
N VAL A 133 -1.02 -0.37 -7.53
CA VAL A 133 -0.20 -1.57 -7.42
C VAL A 133 0.78 -1.56 -8.58
N TYR A 134 2.06 -1.43 -8.27
CA TYR A 134 3.13 -1.48 -9.25
C TYR A 134 3.61 -2.91 -9.50
N ILE A 135 3.66 -3.30 -10.76
CA ILE A 135 4.20 -4.58 -11.21
C ILE A 135 5.42 -4.30 -12.07
N ASN A 136 6.58 -4.75 -11.60
CA ASN A 136 7.81 -4.78 -12.36
C ASN A 136 8.08 -6.18 -12.91
N SER A 137 7.92 -6.38 -14.21
CA SER A 137 8.11 -7.66 -14.89
C SER A 137 9.01 -7.53 -16.12
N ILE A 138 9.43 -8.67 -16.67
CA ILE A 138 10.26 -8.77 -17.89
C ILE A 138 9.52 -8.15 -19.09
N PHE A 139 8.18 -8.18 -19.09
CA PHE A 139 7.32 -7.59 -20.13
C PHE A 139 7.03 -6.08 -19.92
N GLY A 140 7.85 -5.43 -19.11
CA GLY A 140 7.75 -4.00 -18.83
C GLY A 140 7.03 -3.68 -17.52
N ARG A 141 6.94 -2.38 -17.27
CA ARG A 141 6.37 -1.79 -16.06
C ARG A 141 4.89 -1.53 -16.27
N ARG A 142 4.06 -2.02 -15.35
CA ARG A 142 2.63 -1.75 -15.37
C ARG A 142 2.18 -1.37 -13.98
N SER A 143 1.17 -0.52 -13.92
CA SER A 143 0.41 -0.30 -12.70
C SER A 143 -1.07 -0.32 -13.01
N TYR A 144 -1.81 -0.68 -11.99
CA TYR A 144 -3.26 -0.59 -11.97
C TYR A 144 -3.67 -0.21 -10.57
N ARG A 145 -4.79 0.49 -10.47
CA ARG A 145 -5.35 0.82 -9.17
C ARG A 145 -6.11 -0.36 -8.61
N HIS A 146 -5.89 -0.65 -7.34
CA HIS A 146 -6.62 -1.67 -6.61
C HIS A 146 -7.18 -1.08 -5.32
N CYS A 147 -8.41 -1.45 -5.00
CA CYS A 147 -9.06 -1.07 -3.77
C CYS A 147 -9.19 -2.28 -2.84
N GLY A 148 -9.05 -2.04 -1.54
CA GLY A 148 -9.18 -3.07 -0.53
C GLY A 148 -8.94 -2.51 0.87
N LYS A 149 -8.50 -3.37 1.77
CA LYS A 149 -8.15 -3.00 3.14
C LYS A 149 -7.02 -1.97 3.17
N ALA A 150 -7.12 -1.05 4.11
CA ALA A 150 -6.18 0.04 4.32
C ALA A 150 -4.84 -0.45 4.91
N ILE A 151 -3.81 0.37 4.76
CA ILE A 151 -2.48 0.11 5.37
C ILE A 151 -2.66 -0.04 6.89
N GLY A 152 -2.10 -1.09 7.48
CA GLY A 152 -2.19 -1.42 8.90
C GLY A 152 -3.38 -2.30 9.31
N ASP A 153 -4.36 -2.49 8.43
CA ASP A 153 -5.51 -3.37 8.68
C ASP A 153 -5.12 -4.85 8.61
N VAL A 154 -5.86 -5.73 9.29
CA VAL A 154 -5.58 -7.17 9.38
C VAL A 154 -5.94 -7.87 8.06
N CYS A 155 -5.04 -8.71 7.56
CA CYS A 155 -5.25 -9.45 6.31
C CYS A 155 -4.86 -10.92 6.45
N LYS A 156 -5.51 -11.79 5.69
CA LYS A 156 -5.10 -13.21 5.56
C LYS A 156 -4.41 -13.47 4.21
N ARG A 157 -4.82 -12.74 3.18
CA ARG A 157 -4.30 -12.88 1.81
C ARG A 157 -3.93 -11.51 1.25
N LYS A 158 -2.87 -11.48 0.44
CA LYS A 158 -2.43 -10.30 -0.32
C LYS A 158 -3.56 -9.58 -1.04
N ARG A 159 -4.49 -10.33 -1.66
CA ARG A 159 -5.61 -9.75 -2.43
C ARG A 159 -6.60 -8.91 -1.62
N GLU A 160 -6.65 -9.08 -0.30
CA GLU A 160 -7.53 -8.29 0.58
C GLU A 160 -7.03 -6.86 0.73
N CYS A 161 -5.71 -6.66 0.67
CA CYS A 161 -5.09 -5.35 0.84
C CYS A 161 -5.13 -4.56 -0.47
N ALA A 162 -5.38 -3.26 -0.34
CA ALA A 162 -5.28 -2.32 -1.45
C ALA A 162 -3.90 -2.36 -2.12
N SER A 163 -2.85 -2.47 -1.31
CA SER A 163 -1.45 -2.54 -1.74
C SER A 163 -1.04 -3.87 -2.36
N LYS A 164 -1.91 -4.89 -2.33
CA LYS A 164 -1.57 -6.30 -2.58
C LYS A 164 -0.45 -6.85 -1.68
N GLU A 165 -0.13 -6.17 -0.58
CA GLU A 165 0.89 -6.60 0.36
C GLU A 165 0.26 -6.92 1.71
N CYS A 166 0.43 -8.17 2.15
CA CYS A 166 -0.02 -8.67 3.44
C CYS A 166 1.20 -9.19 4.20
N LEU A 167 1.73 -8.35 5.09
CA LEU A 167 2.98 -8.57 5.82
C LEU A 167 2.69 -9.29 7.14
N LYS A 168 3.61 -10.15 7.58
CA LYS A 168 3.49 -10.87 8.85
C LYS A 168 4.48 -10.30 9.86
N TYR A 169 4.00 -9.90 11.03
CA TYR A 169 4.82 -9.41 12.14
C TYR A 169 4.22 -9.89 13.46
N LEU A 170 5.08 -10.36 14.38
CA LEU A 170 4.70 -10.80 15.73
C LEU A 170 3.44 -11.70 15.79
N GLY A 171 3.33 -12.66 14.87
CA GLY A 171 2.25 -13.66 14.88
C GLY A 171 0.93 -13.24 14.23
N TYR A 172 0.79 -12.00 13.76
CA TYR A 172 -0.37 -11.55 12.98
C TYR A 172 0.05 -10.96 11.63
N SER A 173 -0.93 -10.78 10.75
CA SER A 173 -0.71 -10.28 9.39
C SER A 173 -1.50 -9.00 9.15
N TYR A 174 -0.88 -8.01 8.50
CA TYR A 174 -1.47 -6.71 8.23
C TYR A 174 -1.10 -6.17 6.84
N CYS A 175 -1.91 -5.25 6.33
CA CYS A 175 -1.72 -4.65 5.03
C CYS A 175 -0.54 -3.68 5.03
N GLY A 176 0.41 -3.92 4.13
CA GLY A 176 1.62 -3.11 4.00
C GLY A 176 1.44 -1.88 3.12
N ILE A 177 2.47 -1.04 3.09
CA ILE A 177 2.59 0.08 2.14
C ILE A 177 2.79 -0.49 0.72
N PRO A 178 2.14 0.05 -0.32
CA PRO A 178 2.33 -0.41 -1.70
C PRO A 178 3.78 -0.23 -2.16
N SER A 179 4.27 -1.20 -2.93
CA SER A 179 5.57 -1.08 -3.61
C SER A 179 5.53 0.06 -4.62
N ARG A 180 6.60 0.86 -4.67
CA ARG A 180 6.75 1.95 -5.64
C ARG A 180 7.84 1.66 -6.65
N PRO A 181 7.72 2.24 -7.86
CA PRO A 181 8.83 2.23 -8.79
C PRO A 181 10.06 2.91 -8.16
N SER A 182 11.20 2.25 -8.29
CA SER A 182 12.53 2.78 -7.96
C SER A 182 13.35 2.91 -9.23
N ASP A 183 14.30 3.85 -9.29
CA ASP A 183 15.23 3.95 -10.43
C ASP A 183 16.02 2.65 -10.63
N SER A 184 16.28 1.91 -9.54
CA SER A 184 16.91 0.59 -9.57
C SER A 184 16.09 -0.49 -10.28
N ASP A 185 14.78 -0.29 -10.46
CA ASP A 185 13.91 -1.23 -11.19
C ASP A 185 14.31 -1.37 -12.66
N PHE A 186 14.93 -0.33 -13.23
CA PHE A 186 15.38 -0.36 -14.63
C PHE A 186 16.51 -1.36 -14.77
N VAL A 187 17.52 -1.23 -13.90
CA VAL A 187 18.71 -2.08 -13.88
C VAL A 187 18.32 -3.55 -13.68
N THR A 188 17.37 -3.82 -12.80
CA THR A 188 16.91 -5.20 -12.55
C THR A 188 16.15 -5.80 -13.74
N VAL A 189 15.34 -5.03 -14.47
CA VAL A 189 14.69 -5.53 -15.69
C VAL A 189 15.72 -5.81 -16.78
N PHE A 190 16.69 -4.92 -16.99
CA PHE A 190 17.77 -5.12 -17.96
C PHE A 190 18.62 -6.35 -17.63
N ALA A 191 18.97 -6.52 -16.35
CA ALA A 191 19.70 -7.69 -15.90
C ALA A 191 18.90 -8.98 -16.18
N LYS A 192 17.60 -9.01 -15.84
CA LYS A 192 16.72 -10.17 -16.12
C LYS A 192 16.61 -10.47 -17.61
N LEU A 193 16.48 -9.45 -18.45
CA LEU A 193 16.46 -9.62 -19.90
C LEU A 193 17.77 -10.20 -20.41
N LEU A 194 18.92 -9.66 -19.98
CA LEU A 194 20.25 -10.13 -20.36
C LEU A 194 20.50 -11.59 -19.94
N PHE A 195 20.11 -11.97 -18.72
CA PHE A 195 20.15 -13.37 -18.28
C PHE A 195 19.28 -14.28 -19.15
N LEU A 196 18.07 -13.83 -19.53
CA LEU A 196 17.18 -14.59 -20.40
C LEU A 196 17.77 -14.76 -21.81
N THR A 197 18.38 -13.72 -22.39
CA THR A 197 19.03 -13.82 -23.70
C THR A 197 20.21 -14.78 -23.66
N ILE A 198 21.04 -14.70 -22.62
CA ILE A 198 22.18 -15.63 -22.43
C ILE A 198 21.67 -17.07 -22.32
N ALA A 199 20.62 -17.32 -21.53
CA ALA A 199 20.04 -18.65 -21.38
C ALA A 199 19.52 -19.22 -22.71
N ILE A 200 18.86 -18.40 -23.53
CA ILE A 200 18.38 -18.80 -24.87
C ILE A 200 19.56 -19.16 -25.78
N ILE A 201 20.63 -18.36 -25.79
CA ILE A 201 21.85 -18.63 -26.59
C ILE A 201 22.48 -19.96 -26.17
N PHE A 202 22.60 -20.23 -24.87
CA PHE A 202 23.12 -21.50 -24.36
C PHE A 202 22.27 -22.71 -24.81
N ILE A 203 20.95 -22.58 -24.78
CA ILE A 203 20.04 -23.63 -25.27
C ILE A 203 20.29 -23.89 -26.76
N PHE A 204 20.41 -22.84 -27.58
CA PHE A 204 20.72 -23.00 -29.00
C PHE A 204 22.08 -23.69 -29.25
N ILE A 205 23.12 -23.33 -28.48
CA ILE A 205 24.43 -23.98 -28.58
C ILE A 205 24.32 -25.47 -28.26
N ILE A 206 23.62 -25.85 -27.19
CA ILE A 206 23.42 -27.26 -26.80
C ILE A 206 22.66 -28.02 -27.90
N LEU A 207 21.61 -27.43 -28.48
CA LEU A 207 20.85 -28.05 -29.56
C LEU A 207 21.69 -28.25 -30.82
N CYS A 208 22.50 -27.25 -31.21
CA CYS A 208 23.43 -27.35 -32.33
C CYS A 208 24.48 -28.45 -32.10
N LEU A 209 25.10 -28.50 -30.92
CA LEU A 209 26.06 -29.53 -30.56
C LEU A 209 25.42 -30.92 -30.58
N GLY A 210 24.22 -31.08 -30.01
CA GLY A 210 23.47 -32.33 -30.04
C GLY A 210 23.13 -32.79 -31.46
N PHE A 211 22.80 -31.86 -32.36
CA PHE A 211 22.56 -32.16 -33.77
C PHE A 211 23.85 -32.59 -34.50
N CYS A 212 24.96 -31.87 -34.28
CA CYS A 212 26.26 -32.23 -34.83
C CYS A 212 26.72 -33.63 -34.38
N ILE A 213 26.57 -33.95 -33.09
CA ILE A 213 26.91 -35.28 -32.54
C ILE A 213 26.05 -36.37 -33.20
N LYS A 214 24.74 -36.15 -33.36
CA LYS A 214 23.85 -37.09 -34.08
C LYS A 214 24.30 -37.32 -35.53
N LEU A 215 24.69 -36.26 -36.25
CA LEU A 215 25.19 -36.39 -37.62
C LEU A 215 26.50 -37.19 -37.70
N ILE A 216 27.43 -36.96 -36.76
CA ILE A 216 28.70 -37.71 -36.70
C ILE A 216 28.44 -39.20 -36.46
N ILE A 217 27.57 -39.54 -35.49
CA ILE A 217 27.21 -40.93 -35.19
C ILE A 217 26.56 -41.60 -36.42
N LYS A 218 25.65 -40.89 -37.11
CA LYS A 218 25.00 -41.40 -38.32
C LYS A 218 26.00 -41.69 -39.45
N ASN A 219 26.97 -40.81 -39.67
CA ASN A 219 28.01 -41.01 -40.68
C ASN A 219 28.96 -42.16 -40.33
N LYS A 220 29.31 -42.32 -39.04
CA LYS A 220 30.12 -43.46 -38.58
C LYS A 220 29.42 -44.80 -38.85
N ASN A 221 28.12 -44.89 -38.59
CA ASN A 221 27.33 -46.10 -38.83
C ASN A 221 27.16 -46.43 -40.32
N ARG A 222 27.22 -45.44 -41.23
CA ARG A 222 27.21 -45.70 -42.68
C ARG A 222 28.52 -46.34 -43.15
N LYS A 223 29.67 -45.81 -42.71
CA LYS A 223 30.99 -46.36 -43.07
C LYS A 223 31.28 -47.78 -42.57
N ILE A 224 30.51 -48.30 -41.62
CA ILE A 224 30.67 -49.68 -41.11
C ILE A 224 29.85 -50.69 -41.94
N LYS A 225 28.90 -50.22 -42.75
CA LYS A 225 28.04 -51.08 -43.57
C LYS A 225 28.51 -51.24 -45.03
N ASP A 226 29.51 -50.47 -45.44
CA ASP A 226 30.21 -50.58 -46.73
C ASP A 226 31.54 -51.30 -46.52
#